data_AF-A0A517RNU3-F1
#
_entry.id   AF-A0A517RNU3-F1
#
_cell.length_a   1.000
_cell.length_b   1.000
_cell.length_c   1.000
_cell.angle_alpha   90.00
_cell.angle_beta   90.00
_cell.angle_gamma   90.00
#
_symmetry.space_group_name_H-M   'P 1'
#
loop_
_entity.id
_entity.type
_entity.pdbx_description
1 polymer ?
#
loop_
_entity_poly.entity_id
_entity_poly.type
_entity_poly.pdbx_seq_one_letter_code
_entity_poly.pdbx_strand_id
1 'polypeptide(L)'
;MTTALYVTTKDFCKRAWIGALLAVGTLVMAPLLFLVITRLQGLNLDYMEHDLTGYHFAYLGLSWIAFLGVSLHALSGSEKICRALPVSSRAIASWLMFSMVGLVVVLQLLTNGVYRMLFFDEHWLADYWPLLGPLLFIVTLILVGHWFYWSLHAPSFTRLFLGAALVLGMFFWFLSRYYPNGFHSEEVPWSRVTLGEFVLMQFVSIAAWYQGTRAFAQVRAGTAVPSPAWEQVEVWWKGLLSGAIPEKQPEPLSRRSALTKLHWRDSCRRAVILGGFLFGGIVLVITLGIGSQLNSDQTSVREIAEGYWAITMMASFVASILVAFLLGDGICNKGRTEMKCFLAIAPLPDQDLNTLLFRNMVKSSVLTLAMIFSALFLSLGITTLLWGPEVLNFMWEGLFGGSQYLLRFLLIGIGFWVLAANAVSVFWTGRTWFINTVVGVGFGGFILYVVTFNLLGAFFRGSWVAAAIVSMMLLAVYSLIVGGTFTAYLIAWRKAFISWKKAVMALLIWCSLGAIFSVTLLNEAARSGLEPRWSMFWIYSAISAFVLVPFATIPLALSWNRHR
;
A
#
# COMPACT_ATOMS: atom_id res chain seq x y z
N MET A 1 -3.78 16.77 -40.02
CA MET A 1 -3.33 15.59 -39.24
C MET A 1 -2.05 15.88 -38.45
N THR A 2 -1.07 16.61 -39.00
CA THR A 2 0.23 16.92 -38.36
C THR A 2 0.14 17.78 -37.09
N THR A 3 -0.79 18.74 -37.02
CA THR A 3 -0.96 19.63 -35.87
C THR A 3 -1.47 18.93 -34.61
N ALA A 4 -2.41 18.00 -34.74
CA ALA A 4 -2.96 17.26 -33.60
C ALA A 4 -1.94 16.28 -33.01
N LEU A 5 -1.18 15.60 -33.87
CA LEU A 5 -0.08 14.69 -33.47
C LEU A 5 0.96 15.44 -32.64
N TYR A 6 1.41 16.59 -33.14
CA TYR A 6 2.37 17.43 -32.43
C TYR A 6 1.84 17.83 -31.05
N VAL A 7 0.58 18.26 -30.96
CA VAL A 7 -0.03 18.66 -29.68
C VAL A 7 -0.13 17.48 -28.71
N THR A 8 -0.63 16.32 -29.14
CA THR A 8 -0.80 15.16 -28.24
C THR A 8 0.53 14.62 -27.73
N THR A 9 1.53 14.49 -28.60
CA THR A 9 2.84 13.94 -28.22
C THR A 9 3.65 14.96 -27.41
N LYS A 10 3.61 16.25 -27.77
CA LYS A 10 4.27 17.31 -27.00
C LYS A 10 3.72 17.41 -25.59
N ASP A 11 2.41 17.42 -25.42
CA ASP A 11 1.79 17.50 -24.09
C ASP A 11 2.08 16.25 -23.25
N PHE A 12 2.07 15.07 -23.88
CA PHE A 12 2.45 13.82 -23.21
C PHE A 12 3.91 13.87 -22.74
N CYS A 13 4.86 14.17 -23.63
CA CYS A 13 6.28 14.27 -23.29
C CYS A 13 6.57 15.35 -22.24
N LYS A 14 5.92 16.53 -22.35
CA LYS A 14 6.05 17.63 -21.38
C LYS A 14 5.56 17.23 -19.97
N ARG A 15 4.63 16.28 -19.86
CA ARG A 15 4.17 15.76 -18.57
C ARG A 15 5.01 14.59 -18.08
N ALA A 16 5.54 13.79 -19.00
CA ALA A 16 6.32 12.61 -18.68
C ALA A 16 7.77 12.91 -18.26
N TRP A 17 8.42 13.95 -18.79
CA TRP A 17 9.88 14.09 -18.69
C TRP A 17 10.43 14.13 -17.25
N ILE A 18 9.80 14.84 -16.32
CA ILE A 18 10.24 14.88 -14.91
C ILE A 18 10.10 13.49 -14.28
N GLY A 19 8.95 12.86 -14.47
CA GLY A 19 8.69 11.51 -13.95
C GLY A 19 9.64 10.48 -14.55
N ALA A 20 9.94 10.58 -15.84
CA ALA A 20 10.88 9.73 -16.55
C ALA A 20 12.31 9.89 -16.01
N LEU A 21 12.79 11.12 -15.83
CA LEU A 21 14.10 11.40 -15.23
C LEU A 21 14.18 10.86 -13.80
N LEU A 22 13.14 11.08 -12.99
CA LEU A 22 13.09 10.55 -11.63
C LEU A 22 13.09 9.02 -11.61
N ALA A 23 12.28 8.38 -12.46
CA ALA A 23 12.18 6.92 -12.52
C ALA A 23 13.49 6.27 -12.95
N VAL A 24 14.13 6.77 -14.01
CA VAL A 24 15.43 6.24 -14.45
C VAL A 24 16.51 6.57 -13.41
N GLY A 25 16.51 7.79 -12.90
CA GLY A 25 17.45 8.23 -11.86
C GLY A 25 17.37 7.35 -10.61
N THR A 26 16.17 7.04 -10.11
CA THR A 26 16.02 6.16 -8.95
C THR A 26 16.39 4.72 -9.25
N LEU A 27 15.98 4.19 -10.41
CA LEU A 27 16.32 2.82 -10.82
C LEU A 27 17.84 2.62 -10.96
N VAL A 28 18.58 3.62 -11.41
CA VAL A 28 20.04 3.53 -11.56
C VAL A 28 20.78 3.89 -10.27
N MET A 29 20.42 5.01 -9.64
CA MET A 29 21.16 5.54 -8.49
C MET A 29 20.94 4.70 -7.22
N ALA A 30 19.77 4.10 -7.00
CA ALA A 30 19.52 3.33 -5.79
C ALA A 30 20.39 2.05 -5.73
N PRO A 31 20.48 1.22 -6.80
CA PRO A 31 21.44 0.11 -6.84
C PRO A 31 22.90 0.55 -6.77
N LEU A 32 23.27 1.66 -7.40
CA LEU A 32 24.62 2.24 -7.28
C LEU A 32 24.96 2.63 -5.85
N LEU A 33 24.06 3.35 -5.19
CA LEU A 33 24.23 3.74 -3.79
C LEU A 33 24.34 2.52 -2.90
N PHE A 34 23.50 1.50 -3.12
CA PHE A 34 23.57 0.23 -2.41
C PHE A 34 24.92 -0.45 -2.60
N LEU A 35 25.41 -0.59 -3.84
CA LEU A 35 26.71 -1.17 -4.16
C LEU A 35 27.89 -0.40 -3.53
N VAL A 36 27.83 0.93 -3.54
CA VAL A 36 28.84 1.77 -2.89
C VAL A 36 28.83 1.53 -1.38
N ILE A 37 27.65 1.53 -0.75
CA ILE A 37 27.51 1.29 0.70
C ILE A 37 28.01 -0.10 1.08
N THR A 38 27.67 -1.15 0.33
CA THR A 38 28.11 -2.52 0.64
C THR A 38 29.61 -2.71 0.46
N ARG A 39 30.20 -2.16 -0.61
CA ARG A 39 31.67 -2.15 -0.81
C ARG A 39 32.38 -1.38 0.31
N LEU A 40 31.83 -0.24 0.74
CA LEU A 40 32.37 0.52 1.87
C LEU A 40 32.31 -0.25 3.20
N GLN A 41 31.39 -1.22 3.34
CA GLN A 41 31.30 -2.11 4.51
C GLN A 41 32.26 -3.30 4.46
N GLY A 42 33.09 -3.41 3.40
CA GLY A 42 33.98 -4.55 3.20
C GLY A 42 33.25 -5.87 2.91
N LEU A 43 31.97 -5.80 2.56
CA LEU A 43 31.18 -6.93 2.11
C LEU A 43 31.41 -7.08 0.61
N ASN A 44 32.19 -8.08 0.21
CA ASN A 44 32.17 -8.54 -1.18
C ASN A 44 30.83 -9.20 -1.44
N LEU A 45 30.03 -8.59 -2.33
CA LEU A 45 28.78 -9.15 -2.80
C LEU A 45 29.05 -10.29 -3.80
N ASP A 46 29.72 -11.36 -3.37
CA ASP A 46 29.78 -12.63 -4.12
C ASP A 46 28.35 -13.22 -4.27
N TYR A 47 27.39 -12.69 -3.50
CA TYR A 47 25.96 -12.98 -3.58
C TYR A 47 25.31 -12.54 -4.90
N MET A 48 25.86 -11.52 -5.59
CA MET A 48 25.33 -11.14 -6.91
C MET A 48 25.60 -12.20 -7.98
N GLU A 49 26.57 -13.09 -7.78
CA GLU A 49 26.80 -14.23 -8.69
C GLU A 49 25.79 -15.38 -8.44
N HIS A 50 25.14 -15.43 -7.28
CA HIS A 50 24.31 -16.58 -6.86
C HIS A 50 22.80 -16.40 -7.09
N ASP A 51 22.27 -15.18 -7.26
CA ASP A 51 20.82 -14.92 -7.47
C ASP A 51 20.53 -13.86 -8.54
N LEU A 52 21.23 -13.94 -9.68
CA LEU A 52 21.10 -13.02 -10.83
C LEU A 52 19.66 -12.88 -11.36
N THR A 53 18.88 -13.93 -11.20
CA THR A 53 17.54 -14.06 -11.76
C THR A 53 16.49 -13.42 -10.87
N GLY A 54 16.63 -13.54 -9.54
CA GLY A 54 15.89 -12.71 -8.59
C GLY A 54 16.09 -11.21 -8.87
N TYR A 55 17.33 -10.78 -9.15
CA TYR A 55 17.62 -9.39 -9.53
C TYR A 55 17.03 -9.00 -10.89
N HIS A 56 17.02 -9.90 -11.87
CA HIS A 56 16.37 -9.69 -13.17
C HIS A 56 14.87 -9.46 -13.02
N PHE A 57 14.16 -10.34 -12.32
CA PHE A 57 12.72 -10.20 -12.09
C PHE A 57 12.38 -8.99 -11.23
N ALA A 58 13.20 -8.68 -10.22
CA ALA A 58 13.06 -7.46 -9.43
C ALA A 58 13.25 -6.20 -10.29
N TYR A 59 14.27 -6.18 -11.16
CA TYR A 59 14.50 -5.10 -12.12
C TYR A 59 13.31 -4.95 -13.06
N LEU A 60 12.85 -6.02 -13.72
CA LEU A 60 11.71 -5.97 -14.64
C LEU A 60 10.44 -5.49 -13.92
N GLY A 61 10.14 -6.04 -12.75
CA GLY A 61 8.97 -5.64 -11.96
C GLY A 61 9.00 -4.16 -11.58
N LEU A 62 10.12 -3.70 -10.98
CA LEU A 62 10.27 -2.32 -10.54
C LEU A 62 10.30 -1.35 -11.73
N SER A 63 11.01 -1.68 -12.82
CA SER A 63 11.11 -0.83 -14.00
C SER A 63 9.75 -0.70 -14.70
N TRP A 64 9.01 -1.79 -14.86
CA TRP A 64 7.68 -1.76 -15.45
C TRP A 64 6.71 -0.94 -14.61
N ILE A 65 6.69 -1.14 -13.28
CA ILE A 65 5.83 -0.34 -12.38
C ILE A 65 6.16 1.15 -12.50
N ALA A 66 7.45 1.51 -12.46
CA ALA A 66 7.87 2.90 -12.56
C ALA A 66 7.51 3.52 -13.92
N PHE A 67 7.82 2.85 -15.03
CA PHE A 67 7.59 3.38 -16.38
C PHE A 67 6.09 3.43 -16.73
N LEU A 68 5.31 2.43 -16.31
CA LEU A 68 3.85 2.47 -16.41
C LEU A 68 3.28 3.60 -15.55
N GLY A 69 3.77 3.80 -14.33
CA GLY A 69 3.34 4.89 -13.45
C GLY A 69 3.53 6.27 -14.08
N VAL A 70 4.72 6.53 -14.65
CA VAL A 70 5.02 7.77 -15.39
C VAL A 70 4.09 7.91 -16.59
N SER A 71 3.91 6.85 -17.35
CA SER A 71 3.09 6.85 -18.56
C SER A 71 1.61 7.08 -18.27
N LEU A 72 1.05 6.44 -17.24
CA LEU A 72 -0.33 6.62 -16.80
C LEU A 72 -0.57 8.03 -16.26
N HIS A 73 0.39 8.59 -15.53
CA HIS A 73 0.32 9.99 -15.09
C HIS A 73 0.25 10.94 -16.29
N ALA A 74 1.15 10.79 -17.26
CA ALA A 74 1.14 11.59 -18.49
C ALA A 74 -0.15 11.39 -19.30
N LEU A 75 -0.63 10.16 -19.42
CA LEU A 75 -1.87 9.81 -20.11
C LEU A 75 -3.07 10.52 -19.49
N SER A 76 -3.28 10.40 -18.18
CA SER A 76 -4.41 11.01 -17.47
C SER A 76 -4.46 12.54 -17.62
N GLY A 77 -3.31 13.19 -17.69
CA GLY A 77 -3.19 14.62 -17.92
C GLY A 77 -3.46 15.04 -19.37
N SER A 78 -3.08 14.21 -20.34
CA SER A 78 -3.25 14.46 -21.77
C SER A 78 -4.67 14.17 -22.27
N GLU A 79 -5.34 13.18 -21.68
CA GLU A 79 -6.63 12.66 -22.11
C GLU A 79 -7.72 13.73 -22.20
N LYS A 80 -7.82 14.60 -21.18
CA LYS A 80 -8.84 15.66 -21.12
C LYS A 80 -8.76 16.60 -22.33
N ILE A 81 -7.54 16.95 -22.72
CA ILE A 81 -7.27 17.83 -23.86
C ILE A 81 -7.50 17.06 -25.17
N CYS A 82 -7.01 15.82 -25.23
CA CYS A 82 -7.09 14.98 -26.43
C CYS A 82 -8.54 14.64 -26.81
N ARG A 83 -9.42 14.40 -25.84
CA ARG A 83 -10.85 14.10 -26.10
C ARG A 83 -11.58 15.27 -26.79
N ALA A 84 -11.14 16.51 -26.56
CA ALA A 84 -11.75 17.72 -27.11
C ALA A 84 -11.27 18.07 -28.53
N LEU A 85 -10.20 17.44 -29.04
CA LEU A 85 -9.67 17.75 -30.37
C LEU A 85 -10.64 17.29 -31.48
N PRO A 86 -10.87 18.09 -32.53
CA PRO A 86 -11.76 17.72 -33.65
C PRO A 86 -11.06 16.78 -34.65
N VAL A 87 -10.57 15.63 -34.17
CA VAL A 87 -9.82 14.62 -34.95
C VAL A 87 -10.50 13.26 -34.81
N SER A 88 -10.22 12.31 -35.70
CA SER A 88 -10.78 10.95 -35.60
C SER A 88 -10.36 10.26 -34.29
N SER A 89 -11.30 9.57 -33.65
CA SER A 89 -11.04 8.87 -32.37
C SER A 89 -9.95 7.80 -32.52
N ARG A 90 -9.87 7.14 -33.69
CA ARG A 90 -8.82 6.17 -34.00
C ARG A 90 -7.43 6.80 -33.99
N ALA A 91 -7.27 7.99 -34.57
CA ALA A 91 -5.99 8.67 -34.59
C ALA A 91 -5.55 9.05 -33.17
N ILE A 92 -6.44 9.66 -32.39
CA ILE A 92 -6.14 10.07 -31.01
C ILE A 92 -5.75 8.86 -30.15
N ALA A 93 -6.56 7.80 -30.14
CA ALA A 93 -6.28 6.59 -29.36
C ALA A 93 -4.96 5.92 -29.78
N SER A 94 -4.71 5.81 -31.08
CA SER A 94 -3.47 5.22 -31.59
C SER A 94 -2.24 6.02 -31.14
N TRP A 95 -2.30 7.35 -31.21
CA TRP A 95 -1.18 8.20 -30.79
C TRP A 95 -0.92 8.17 -29.29
N LEU A 96 -1.97 8.08 -28.46
CA LEU A 96 -1.81 7.89 -27.03
C LEU A 96 -1.14 6.55 -26.71
N MET A 97 -1.58 5.47 -27.35
CA MET A 97 -0.98 4.13 -27.20
C MET A 97 0.47 4.11 -27.68
N PHE A 98 0.77 4.65 -28.86
CA PHE A 98 2.14 4.71 -29.40
C PHE A 98 3.06 5.61 -28.57
N SER A 99 2.56 6.73 -28.03
CA SER A 99 3.38 7.60 -27.16
C SER A 99 3.75 6.90 -25.86
N MET A 100 2.80 6.15 -25.27
CA MET A 100 3.05 5.34 -24.08
C MET A 100 4.03 4.20 -24.35
N VAL A 101 3.78 3.40 -25.39
CA VAL A 101 4.68 2.32 -25.82
C VAL A 101 6.07 2.85 -26.13
N GLY A 102 6.17 3.92 -26.93
CA GLY A 102 7.43 4.53 -27.31
C GLY A 102 8.21 5.06 -26.11
N LEU A 103 7.53 5.71 -25.16
CA LEU A 103 8.17 6.16 -23.92
C LEU A 103 8.72 4.98 -23.12
N VAL A 104 7.93 3.94 -22.88
CA VAL A 104 8.38 2.77 -22.11
C VAL A 104 9.55 2.08 -22.79
N VAL A 105 9.51 1.92 -24.12
CA VAL A 105 10.63 1.36 -24.89
C VAL A 105 11.89 2.21 -24.72
N VAL A 106 11.81 3.53 -24.92
CA VAL A 106 12.96 4.43 -24.75
C VAL A 106 13.53 4.36 -23.33
N LEU A 107 12.67 4.38 -22.30
CA LEU A 107 13.12 4.30 -20.91
C LEU A 107 13.75 2.95 -20.57
N GLN A 108 13.20 1.85 -21.09
CA GLN A 108 13.76 0.52 -20.89
C GLN A 108 15.11 0.39 -21.61
N LEU A 109 15.23 0.87 -22.84
CA LEU A 109 16.50 0.87 -23.59
C LEU A 109 17.57 1.72 -22.90
N LEU A 110 17.20 2.92 -22.45
CA LEU A 110 18.14 3.83 -21.79
C LEU A 110 18.58 3.28 -20.43
N THR A 111 17.65 2.79 -19.62
CA THR A 111 17.97 2.21 -18.31
C THR A 111 18.82 0.95 -18.49
N ASN A 112 18.42 0.04 -19.39
CA ASN A 112 19.22 -1.16 -19.66
C ASN A 112 20.63 -0.75 -20.13
N GLY A 113 20.76 0.20 -21.06
CA GLY A 113 22.03 0.72 -21.56
C GLY A 113 22.94 1.27 -20.45
N VAL A 114 22.39 2.06 -19.53
CA VAL A 114 23.11 2.57 -18.36
C VAL A 114 23.55 1.43 -17.44
N TYR A 115 22.69 0.43 -17.23
CA TYR A 115 23.07 -0.73 -16.45
C TYR A 115 24.22 -1.51 -17.10
N ARG A 116 24.25 -1.62 -18.44
CA ARG A 116 25.37 -2.23 -19.17
C ARG A 116 26.67 -1.49 -18.95
N MET A 117 26.64 -0.16 -18.87
CA MET A 117 27.84 0.65 -18.69
C MET A 117 28.36 0.64 -17.25
N LEU A 118 27.47 0.51 -16.25
CA LEU A 118 27.82 0.76 -14.84
C LEU A 118 27.98 -0.51 -14.00
N PHE A 119 27.35 -1.63 -14.37
CA PHE A 119 27.27 -2.81 -13.49
C PHE A 119 27.77 -4.13 -14.09
N PHE A 120 27.92 -4.27 -15.42
CA PHE A 120 28.18 -5.57 -16.06
C PHE A 120 29.25 -5.49 -17.16
N ASP A 121 30.03 -6.56 -17.33
CA ASP A 121 30.95 -6.77 -18.47
C ASP A 121 30.21 -7.32 -19.71
N GLU A 122 30.74 -7.08 -20.91
CA GLU A 122 30.10 -7.34 -22.22
C GLU A 122 29.52 -8.77 -22.41
N HIS A 123 30.12 -9.78 -21.79
CA HIS A 123 29.73 -11.20 -21.97
C HIS A 123 28.53 -11.62 -21.10
N TRP A 124 28.27 -10.95 -19.97
CA TRP A 124 27.24 -11.35 -19.00
C TRP A 124 25.80 -10.97 -19.43
N LEU A 125 25.69 -9.98 -20.30
CA LEU A 125 24.42 -9.35 -20.67
C LEU A 125 23.65 -10.05 -21.79
N ALA A 126 24.34 -10.75 -22.69
CA ALA A 126 23.70 -11.49 -23.77
C ALA A 126 23.06 -12.79 -23.26
N ASP A 127 23.70 -13.43 -22.26
CA ASP A 127 23.32 -14.76 -21.81
C ASP A 127 22.36 -14.74 -20.61
N TYR A 128 22.45 -13.75 -19.71
CA TYR A 128 21.66 -13.74 -18.46
C TYR A 128 20.61 -12.63 -18.35
N TRP A 129 20.70 -11.54 -19.14
CA TRP A 129 19.78 -10.38 -19.06
C TRP A 129 19.10 -10.03 -20.40
N PRO A 130 18.13 -10.86 -20.83
CA PRO A 130 17.48 -10.70 -22.12
C PRO A 130 16.58 -9.46 -22.18
N LEU A 131 16.75 -8.66 -23.24
CA LEU A 131 15.98 -7.43 -23.45
C LEU A 131 14.78 -7.64 -24.38
N LEU A 132 14.96 -8.36 -25.48
CA LEU A 132 13.98 -8.40 -26.58
C LEU A 132 12.64 -9.05 -26.17
N GLY A 133 12.68 -10.25 -25.59
CA GLY A 133 11.47 -10.96 -25.14
C GLY A 133 10.65 -10.16 -24.13
N PRO A 134 11.24 -9.76 -22.99
CA PRO A 134 10.56 -8.94 -21.99
C PRO A 134 10.05 -7.60 -22.55
N LEU A 135 10.79 -6.97 -23.46
CA LEU A 135 10.36 -5.73 -24.11
C LEU A 135 9.11 -5.94 -25.00
N LEU A 136 9.09 -6.98 -25.83
CA LEU A 136 7.91 -7.30 -26.65
C LEU A 136 6.69 -7.66 -25.79
N PHE A 137 6.93 -8.38 -24.68
CA PHE A 137 5.89 -8.71 -23.72
C PHE A 137 5.28 -7.46 -23.08
N ILE A 138 6.10 -6.53 -22.54
CA ILE A 138 5.58 -5.31 -21.90
C ILE A 138 4.85 -4.42 -22.90
N VAL A 139 5.29 -4.35 -24.16
CA VAL A 139 4.57 -3.63 -25.22
C VAL A 139 3.18 -4.24 -25.45
N THR A 140 3.11 -5.57 -25.57
CA THR A 140 1.83 -6.28 -25.73
C THR A 140 0.93 -6.04 -24.51
N LEU A 141 1.49 -6.09 -23.30
CA LEU A 141 0.78 -5.87 -22.05
C LEU A 141 0.24 -4.44 -21.95
N ILE A 142 0.99 -3.43 -22.39
CA ILE A 142 0.55 -2.03 -22.44
C ILE A 142 -0.65 -1.87 -23.36
N LEU A 143 -0.61 -2.48 -24.56
CA LEU A 143 -1.71 -2.39 -25.52
C LEU A 143 -2.97 -3.09 -25.01
N VAL A 144 -2.83 -4.28 -24.43
CA VAL A 144 -3.91 -5.01 -23.76
C VAL A 144 -4.47 -4.21 -22.59
N GLY A 145 -3.61 -3.64 -21.76
CA GLY A 145 -3.98 -2.77 -20.65
C GLY A 145 -4.73 -1.53 -21.11
N HIS A 146 -4.34 -0.94 -22.24
CA HIS A 146 -5.06 0.18 -22.86
C HIS A 146 -6.47 -0.22 -23.32
N TRP A 147 -6.61 -1.37 -23.98
CA TRP A 147 -7.93 -1.89 -24.34
C TRP A 147 -8.80 -2.12 -23.10
N PHE A 148 -8.24 -2.75 -22.08
CA PHE A 148 -8.94 -3.02 -20.83
C PHE A 148 -9.37 -1.72 -20.13
N TYR A 149 -8.47 -0.74 -20.03
CA TYR A 149 -8.74 0.59 -19.47
C TYR A 149 -9.92 1.31 -20.14
N TRP A 150 -9.95 1.35 -21.47
CA TRP A 150 -11.05 1.98 -22.19
C TRP A 150 -12.35 1.19 -22.06
N SER A 151 -12.26 -0.15 -21.99
CA SER A 151 -13.42 -1.01 -21.78
C SER A 151 -14.05 -0.84 -20.40
N LEU A 152 -13.27 -0.48 -19.38
CA LEU A 152 -13.76 -0.21 -18.02
C LEU A 152 -14.65 1.03 -17.90
N HIS A 153 -14.66 1.91 -18.90
CA HIS A 153 -15.61 3.04 -18.95
C HIS A 153 -17.05 2.60 -19.27
N ALA A 154 -17.23 1.40 -19.84
CA ALA A 154 -18.50 0.72 -20.02
C ALA A 154 -18.40 -0.69 -19.43
N PRO A 155 -18.37 -0.80 -18.10
CA PRO A 155 -18.07 -2.05 -17.43
C PRO A 155 -19.17 -3.09 -17.64
N SER A 156 -18.73 -4.33 -17.86
CA SER A 156 -19.59 -5.51 -17.87
C SER A 156 -18.85 -6.69 -17.26
N PHE A 157 -19.58 -7.62 -16.66
CA PHE A 157 -18.98 -8.84 -16.08
C PHE A 157 -18.18 -9.62 -17.12
N THR A 158 -18.69 -9.70 -18.35
CA THR A 158 -18.01 -10.37 -19.46
C THR A 158 -16.69 -9.70 -19.83
N ARG A 159 -16.67 -8.36 -19.96
CA ARG A 159 -15.45 -7.61 -20.27
C ARG A 159 -14.44 -7.67 -19.13
N LEU A 160 -14.91 -7.61 -17.88
CA LEU A 160 -14.06 -7.68 -16.70
C LEU A 160 -13.43 -9.07 -16.56
N PHE A 161 -14.23 -10.13 -16.68
CA PHE A 161 -13.74 -11.51 -16.64
C PHE A 161 -12.77 -11.80 -17.78
N LEU A 162 -13.13 -11.45 -19.02
CA LEU A 162 -12.26 -11.65 -20.19
C LEU A 162 -10.95 -10.87 -20.07
N GLY A 163 -11.01 -9.61 -19.62
CA GLY A 163 -9.82 -8.79 -19.42
C GLY A 163 -8.93 -9.31 -18.31
N ALA A 164 -9.51 -9.72 -17.17
CA ALA A 164 -8.75 -10.33 -16.07
C ALA A 164 -8.12 -11.67 -16.49
N ALA A 165 -8.88 -12.54 -17.16
CA ALA A 165 -8.38 -13.81 -17.68
C ALA A 165 -7.26 -13.61 -18.70
N LEU A 166 -7.36 -12.62 -19.59
CA LEU A 166 -6.31 -12.30 -20.54
C LEU A 166 -5.04 -11.81 -19.84
N VAL A 167 -5.15 -10.88 -18.89
CA VAL A 167 -3.99 -10.35 -18.14
C VAL A 167 -3.33 -11.46 -17.33
N LEU A 168 -4.11 -12.26 -16.59
CA LEU A 168 -3.60 -13.39 -15.81
C LEU A 168 -2.95 -14.44 -16.72
N GLY A 169 -3.58 -14.76 -17.85
CA GLY A 169 -3.04 -15.68 -18.85
C GLY A 169 -1.73 -15.18 -19.45
N MET A 170 -1.60 -13.88 -19.72
CA MET A 170 -0.35 -13.28 -20.19
C MET A 170 0.77 -13.38 -19.14
N PHE A 171 0.50 -13.09 -17.87
CA PHE A 171 1.49 -13.25 -16.79
C PHE A 171 1.87 -14.71 -16.57
N PHE A 172 0.90 -15.62 -16.62
CA PHE A 172 1.17 -17.06 -16.56
C PHE A 172 2.05 -17.50 -17.73
N TRP A 173 1.75 -17.04 -18.96
CA TRP A 173 2.54 -17.34 -20.15
C TRP A 173 3.97 -16.77 -20.06
N PHE A 174 4.12 -15.54 -19.55
CA PHE A 174 5.42 -14.92 -19.29
C PHE A 174 6.24 -15.78 -18.33
N LEU A 175 5.67 -16.19 -17.20
CA LEU A 175 6.35 -17.03 -16.22
C LEU A 175 6.65 -18.43 -16.79
N SER A 176 5.69 -19.08 -17.45
CA SER A 176 5.92 -20.40 -18.05
C SER A 176 7.03 -20.39 -19.09
N ARG A 177 7.29 -19.24 -19.74
CA ARG A 177 8.38 -19.12 -20.71
C ARG A 177 9.75 -19.13 -20.05
N TYR A 178 9.89 -18.59 -18.84
CA TYR A 178 11.13 -18.69 -18.07
C TYR A 178 11.32 -20.09 -17.46
N TYR A 179 10.23 -20.84 -17.25
CA TYR A 179 10.23 -22.18 -16.66
C TYR A 179 9.64 -23.26 -17.60
N PRO A 180 10.26 -23.52 -18.77
CA PRO A 180 9.71 -24.46 -19.75
C PRO A 180 9.63 -25.91 -19.24
N ASN A 181 10.51 -26.30 -18.32
CA ASN A 181 10.57 -27.64 -17.72
C ASN A 181 9.87 -27.71 -16.33
N GLY A 182 9.13 -26.65 -15.95
CA GLY A 182 8.41 -26.55 -14.68
C GLY A 182 9.05 -25.59 -13.68
N PHE A 183 8.25 -25.07 -12.73
CA PHE A 183 8.69 -24.04 -11.77
C PHE A 183 9.80 -24.46 -10.79
N HIS A 184 10.06 -25.76 -10.67
CA HIS A 184 11.14 -26.31 -9.83
C HIS A 184 12.42 -26.61 -10.62
N SER A 185 12.42 -26.39 -11.94
CA SER A 185 13.57 -26.62 -12.82
C SER A 185 14.38 -25.34 -13.04
N GLU A 186 15.61 -25.50 -13.54
CA GLU A 186 16.46 -24.36 -13.89
C GLU A 186 15.77 -23.44 -14.91
N GLU A 187 15.83 -22.15 -14.63
CA GLU A 187 15.20 -21.13 -15.45
C GLU A 187 16.00 -20.86 -16.72
N VAL A 188 15.28 -20.65 -17.83
CA VAL A 188 15.87 -20.41 -19.13
C VAL A 188 15.64 -18.94 -19.51
N PRO A 189 16.70 -18.11 -19.61
CA PRO A 189 16.54 -16.70 -19.96
C PRO A 189 15.91 -16.56 -21.34
N TRP A 190 14.95 -15.64 -21.48
CA TRP A 190 14.24 -15.37 -22.74
C TRP A 190 15.08 -14.58 -23.76
N SER A 191 16.30 -15.05 -24.04
CA SER A 191 17.27 -14.43 -24.94
C SER A 191 16.88 -14.58 -26.42
N ARG A 192 16.19 -15.67 -26.76
CA ARG A 192 15.70 -15.94 -28.12
C ARG A 192 14.19 -15.92 -28.17
N VAL A 193 13.64 -15.02 -28.97
CA VAL A 193 12.21 -14.95 -29.29
C VAL A 193 11.95 -15.82 -30.50
N THR A 194 11.10 -16.83 -30.38
CA THR A 194 10.75 -17.69 -31.52
C THR A 194 9.83 -16.93 -32.49
N LEU A 195 9.82 -17.35 -33.76
CA LEU A 195 8.92 -16.75 -34.75
C LEU A 195 7.44 -16.86 -34.32
N GLY A 196 7.07 -17.99 -33.70
CA GLY A 196 5.72 -18.21 -33.17
C GLY A 196 5.37 -17.24 -32.03
N GLU A 197 6.29 -17.02 -31.09
CA GLU A 197 6.12 -16.03 -30.00
C GLU A 197 5.96 -14.62 -30.55
N PHE A 198 6.77 -14.25 -31.54
CA PHE A 198 6.71 -12.94 -32.19
C PHE A 198 5.36 -12.73 -32.90
N VAL A 199 4.92 -13.69 -33.73
CA VAL A 199 3.65 -13.61 -34.44
C VAL A 199 2.47 -13.56 -33.47
N LEU A 200 2.49 -14.35 -32.40
CA LEU A 200 1.45 -14.34 -31.37
C LEU A 200 1.35 -12.97 -30.68
N MET A 201 2.48 -12.42 -30.22
CA MET A 201 2.52 -11.10 -29.56
C MET A 201 2.05 -9.97 -30.49
N GLN A 202 2.41 -10.03 -31.79
CA GLN A 202 1.93 -9.08 -32.78
C GLN A 202 0.44 -9.21 -33.04
N PHE A 203 -0.08 -10.43 -33.16
CA PHE A 203 -1.52 -10.67 -33.34
C PHE A 203 -2.32 -10.13 -32.15
N VAL A 204 -1.89 -10.43 -30.92
CA VAL A 204 -2.52 -9.91 -29.69
C VAL A 204 -2.45 -8.39 -29.64
N SER A 205 -1.30 -7.80 -30.00
CA SER A 205 -1.11 -6.35 -30.05
C SER A 205 -2.05 -5.66 -31.05
N ILE A 206 -2.22 -6.22 -32.25
CA ILE A 206 -3.13 -5.68 -33.27
C ILE A 206 -4.58 -5.80 -32.80
N ALA A 207 -4.97 -6.95 -32.23
CA ALA A 207 -6.31 -7.16 -31.70
C ALA A 207 -6.62 -6.19 -30.55
N ALA A 208 -5.68 -6.01 -29.62
CA ALA A 208 -5.80 -5.08 -28.50
C ALA A 208 -5.88 -3.62 -28.98
N TRP A 209 -5.05 -3.21 -29.95
CA TRP A 209 -5.13 -1.90 -30.56
C TRP A 209 -6.49 -1.65 -31.22
N TYR A 210 -6.97 -2.60 -32.03
CA TYR A 210 -8.26 -2.49 -32.70
C TYR A 210 -9.42 -2.35 -31.69
N GLN A 211 -9.47 -3.23 -30.69
CA GLN A 211 -10.52 -3.17 -29.67
C GLN A 211 -10.40 -1.92 -28.77
N GLY A 212 -9.18 -1.51 -28.42
CA GLY A 212 -8.93 -0.31 -27.62
C GLY A 212 -9.37 0.97 -28.34
N THR A 213 -9.10 1.09 -29.64
CA THR A 213 -9.57 2.24 -30.44
C THR A 213 -11.10 2.27 -30.58
N ARG A 214 -11.75 1.11 -30.70
CA ARG A 214 -13.21 0.99 -30.72
C ARG A 214 -13.82 1.40 -29.37
N ALA A 215 -13.27 0.91 -28.26
CA ALA A 215 -13.73 1.26 -26.91
C ALA A 215 -13.56 2.77 -26.65
N PHE A 216 -12.40 3.34 -26.99
CA PHE A 216 -12.18 4.80 -26.90
C PHE A 216 -13.20 5.60 -27.73
N ALA A 217 -13.50 5.16 -28.95
CA ALA A 217 -14.49 5.84 -29.80
C ALA A 217 -15.88 5.86 -29.16
N GLN A 218 -16.31 4.76 -28.54
CA GLN A 218 -17.59 4.68 -27.81
C GLN A 218 -17.61 5.62 -26.60
N VAL A 219 -16.52 5.69 -25.84
CA VAL A 219 -16.39 6.60 -24.69
C VAL A 219 -16.49 8.06 -25.13
N ARG A 220 -15.79 8.42 -26.21
CA ARG A 220 -15.82 9.80 -26.74
C ARG A 220 -17.16 10.17 -27.35
N ALA A 221 -17.87 9.22 -27.95
CA ALA A 221 -19.22 9.41 -28.47
C ALA A 221 -20.29 9.46 -27.38
N GLY A 222 -19.97 9.15 -26.12
CA GLY A 222 -20.94 9.06 -25.03
C GLY A 222 -21.86 7.83 -25.11
N THR A 223 -21.56 6.87 -25.98
CA THR A 223 -22.35 5.64 -26.16
C THR A 223 -21.83 4.47 -25.33
N ALA A 224 -20.83 4.72 -24.48
CA ALA A 224 -20.25 3.75 -23.56
C ALA A 224 -21.17 3.60 -22.34
N VAL A 225 -22.11 2.65 -22.40
CA VAL A 225 -23.04 2.35 -21.30
C VAL A 225 -22.62 1.05 -20.59
N PRO A 226 -22.65 1.00 -19.25
CA PRO A 226 -22.46 -0.23 -18.50
C PRO A 226 -23.50 -1.30 -18.89
N SER A 227 -23.20 -2.58 -18.61
CA SER A 227 -24.22 -3.62 -18.75
C SER A 227 -25.32 -3.48 -17.68
N PRO A 228 -26.60 -3.84 -17.95
CA PRO A 228 -27.67 -3.76 -16.96
C PRO A 228 -27.38 -4.52 -15.66
N ALA A 229 -26.74 -5.69 -15.76
CA ALA A 229 -26.30 -6.46 -14.60
C ALA A 229 -25.25 -5.71 -13.77
N TRP A 230 -24.34 -4.98 -14.43
CA TRP A 230 -23.37 -4.13 -13.74
C TRP A 230 -24.04 -2.96 -13.03
N GLU A 231 -25.02 -2.31 -13.66
CA GLU A 231 -25.77 -1.20 -13.04
C GLU A 231 -26.49 -1.65 -11.77
N GLN A 232 -27.12 -2.83 -11.81
CA GLN A 232 -27.75 -3.43 -10.62
C GLN A 232 -26.74 -3.68 -9.51
N VAL A 233 -25.57 -4.24 -9.84
CA VAL A 233 -24.50 -4.45 -8.86
C VAL A 233 -23.92 -3.12 -8.38
N GLU A 234 -23.82 -2.10 -9.21
CA GLU A 234 -23.37 -0.77 -8.80
C GLU A 234 -24.36 -0.13 -7.82
N VAL A 235 -25.66 -0.28 -8.05
CA VAL A 235 -26.71 0.17 -7.13
C VAL A 235 -26.63 -0.62 -5.82
N TRP A 236 -26.52 -1.94 -5.87
CA TRP A 236 -26.38 -2.79 -4.69
C TRP A 236 -25.10 -2.46 -3.91
N TRP A 237 -24.00 -2.25 -4.61
CA TRP A 237 -22.71 -1.87 -4.05
C TRP A 237 -22.75 -0.48 -3.41
N LYS A 238 -23.36 0.51 -4.08
CA LYS A 238 -23.60 1.83 -3.49
C LYS A 238 -24.52 1.74 -2.28
N GLY A 239 -25.55 0.90 -2.31
CA GLY A 239 -26.42 0.61 -1.17
C GLY A 239 -25.68 -0.06 -0.01
N LEU A 240 -24.78 -1.00 -0.31
CA LEU A 240 -23.94 -1.68 0.66
C LEU A 240 -22.90 -0.75 1.28
N LEU A 241 -22.29 0.15 0.50
CA LEU A 241 -21.32 1.14 1.00
C LEU A 241 -21.97 2.27 1.79
N SER A 242 -23.07 2.84 1.29
CA SER A 242 -23.76 3.99 1.90
C SER A 242 -24.78 3.60 2.97
N GLY A 243 -25.20 2.33 2.99
CA GLY A 243 -26.32 1.87 3.82
C GLY A 243 -27.66 2.55 3.51
N ALA A 244 -27.78 3.23 2.36
CA ALA A 244 -29.02 3.81 1.88
C ALA A 244 -29.84 2.76 1.14
N ILE A 245 -30.68 2.06 1.90
CA ILE A 245 -31.85 1.38 1.35
C ILE A 245 -32.94 2.47 1.26
N PRO A 246 -33.41 2.85 0.05
CA PRO A 246 -34.39 3.92 -0.14
C PRO A 246 -35.72 3.69 0.59
N GLU A 247 -36.03 2.44 0.92
CA GLU A 247 -37.34 2.00 1.38
C GLU A 247 -37.55 2.06 2.91
N LYS A 248 -36.54 2.44 3.70
CA LYS A 248 -36.67 2.44 5.16
C LYS A 248 -37.26 3.77 5.66
N GLN A 249 -38.45 3.71 6.26
CA GLN A 249 -39.12 4.87 6.87
C GLN A 249 -38.17 5.63 7.82
N PRO A 250 -38.17 6.98 7.80
CA PRO A 250 -37.34 7.76 8.69
C PRO A 250 -37.80 7.58 10.14
N GLU A 251 -37.03 6.82 10.91
CA GLU A 251 -37.19 6.75 12.38
C GLU A 251 -36.97 8.15 13.00
N PRO A 252 -37.77 8.54 14.02
CA PRO A 252 -37.53 9.77 14.77
C PRO A 252 -36.24 9.62 15.58
N LEU A 253 -35.13 10.08 15.01
CA LEU A 253 -33.81 10.05 15.63
C LEU A 253 -33.52 11.39 16.30
N SER A 254 -32.92 11.36 17.50
CA SER A 254 -32.36 12.56 18.11
C SER A 254 -31.28 13.17 17.21
N ARG A 255 -31.05 14.49 17.31
CA ARG A 255 -30.04 15.19 16.48
C ARG A 255 -28.64 14.52 16.55
N ARG A 256 -28.26 14.05 17.74
CA ARG A 256 -27.00 13.33 17.99
C ARG A 256 -26.97 11.96 17.29
N SER A 257 -28.05 11.18 17.37
CA SER A 257 -28.08 9.85 16.73
C SER A 257 -28.19 9.96 15.21
N ALA A 258 -28.90 10.97 14.69
CA ALA A 258 -28.96 11.27 13.27
C ALA A 258 -27.57 11.60 12.70
N LEU A 259 -26.82 12.50 13.33
CA LEU A 259 -25.46 12.86 12.89
C LEU A 259 -24.49 11.67 12.97
N THR A 260 -24.58 10.88 14.05
CA THR A 260 -23.76 9.68 14.23
C THR A 260 -24.02 8.64 13.15
N LYS A 261 -25.30 8.41 12.81
CA LYS A 261 -25.74 7.49 11.76
C LYS A 261 -25.34 8.00 10.37
N LEU A 262 -25.39 9.32 10.15
CA LEU A 262 -24.97 9.96 8.91
C LEU A 262 -23.46 9.79 8.69
N HIS A 263 -22.63 10.15 9.67
CA HIS A 263 -21.17 9.95 9.59
C HIS A 263 -20.80 8.46 9.43
N TRP A 264 -21.50 7.57 10.14
CA TRP A 264 -21.29 6.13 9.97
C TRP A 264 -21.55 5.67 8.53
N ARG A 265 -22.65 6.11 7.94
CA ARG A 265 -23.10 5.70 6.60
C ARG A 265 -22.26 6.29 5.47
N ASP A 266 -21.91 7.57 5.60
CA ASP A 266 -21.18 8.29 4.56
C ASP A 266 -19.68 7.92 4.54
N SER A 267 -19.08 7.69 5.72
CA SER A 267 -17.62 7.60 5.87
C SER A 267 -17.14 6.28 6.47
N CYS A 268 -17.62 5.92 7.67
CA CYS A 268 -17.05 4.78 8.39
C CYS A 268 -17.41 3.42 7.79
N ARG A 269 -18.62 3.26 7.26
CA ARG A 269 -19.08 2.00 6.68
C ARG A 269 -18.28 1.63 5.44
N ARG A 270 -17.98 2.61 4.59
CA ARG A 270 -17.08 2.42 3.43
C ARG A 270 -15.68 2.01 3.87
N ALA A 271 -15.14 2.62 4.93
CA ALA A 271 -13.83 2.25 5.46
C ALA A 271 -13.81 0.80 5.98
N VAL A 272 -14.84 0.38 6.73
CA VAL A 272 -14.97 -0.99 7.23
C VAL A 272 -15.10 -1.99 6.10
N ILE A 273 -16.01 -1.76 5.15
CA ILE A 273 -16.26 -2.70 4.06
C ILE A 273 -15.01 -2.82 3.17
N LEU A 274 -14.45 -1.70 2.70
CA LEU A 274 -13.28 -1.75 1.83
C LEU A 274 -12.04 -2.25 2.56
N GLY A 275 -11.79 -1.81 3.79
CA GLY A 275 -10.66 -2.28 4.59
C GLY A 275 -10.81 -3.76 4.97
N GLY A 276 -11.89 -4.12 5.64
CA GLY A 276 -12.03 -5.46 6.20
C GLY A 276 -12.39 -6.53 5.17
N PHE A 277 -13.18 -6.25 4.13
CA PHE A 277 -13.51 -7.26 3.11
C PHE A 277 -12.32 -7.52 2.18
N LEU A 278 -11.62 -6.47 1.74
CA LEU A 278 -10.46 -6.61 0.86
C LEU A 278 -9.31 -7.32 1.58
N PHE A 279 -8.93 -6.84 2.76
CA PHE A 279 -7.82 -7.45 3.51
C PHE A 279 -8.21 -8.78 4.16
N GLY A 280 -9.47 -8.95 4.58
CA GLY A 280 -9.99 -10.25 5.00
C GLY A 280 -9.97 -11.27 3.86
N GLY A 281 -10.36 -10.88 2.65
CA GLY A 281 -10.28 -11.73 1.46
C GLY A 281 -8.83 -12.11 1.09
N ILE A 282 -7.89 -11.16 1.18
CA ILE A 282 -6.46 -11.43 1.00
C ILE A 282 -5.96 -12.44 2.04
N VAL A 283 -6.28 -12.23 3.32
CA VAL A 283 -5.93 -13.18 4.40
C VAL A 283 -6.48 -14.55 4.05
N LEU A 284 -7.78 -14.66 3.76
CA LEU A 284 -8.44 -15.92 3.41
C LEU A 284 -7.74 -16.66 2.27
N VAL A 285 -7.47 -15.98 1.14
CA VAL A 285 -6.85 -16.61 -0.03
C VAL A 285 -5.44 -17.10 0.27
N ILE A 286 -4.63 -16.27 0.94
CA ILE A 286 -3.24 -16.63 1.22
C ILE A 286 -3.16 -17.72 2.30
N THR A 287 -3.96 -17.63 3.37
CA THR A 287 -3.98 -18.67 4.41
C THR A 287 -4.50 -20.00 3.87
N LEU A 288 -5.47 -20.00 2.95
CA LEU A 288 -5.86 -21.22 2.24
C LEU A 288 -4.74 -21.79 1.36
N GLY A 289 -3.99 -20.93 0.67
CA GLY A 289 -2.82 -21.35 -0.10
C GLY A 289 -1.74 -21.99 0.78
N ILE A 290 -1.42 -21.39 1.92
CA ILE A 290 -0.49 -21.99 2.89
C ILE A 290 -1.08 -23.29 3.45
N GLY A 291 -2.37 -23.31 3.78
CA GLY A 291 -3.05 -24.50 4.28
C GLY A 291 -3.02 -25.68 3.29
N SER A 292 -2.94 -25.43 1.98
CA SER A 292 -2.78 -26.50 0.99
C SER A 292 -1.40 -27.16 0.99
N GLN A 293 -0.37 -26.51 1.55
CA GLN A 293 0.99 -27.06 1.65
C GLN A 293 1.12 -28.13 2.74
N LEU A 294 0.11 -28.24 3.63
CA LEU A 294 0.05 -29.22 4.71
C LEU A 294 0.15 -30.68 4.21
N ASN A 295 -0.12 -30.93 2.93
CA ASN A 295 -0.06 -32.24 2.31
C ASN A 295 1.13 -32.43 1.34
N SER A 296 1.82 -31.35 0.93
CA SER A 296 2.85 -31.42 -0.12
C SER A 296 4.27 -31.52 0.41
N ASP A 297 4.56 -30.93 1.57
CA ASP A 297 5.91 -30.84 2.13
C ASP A 297 5.95 -31.30 3.60
N GLN A 298 7.12 -31.75 4.07
CA GLN A 298 7.41 -31.94 5.50
C GLN A 298 7.54 -30.58 6.25
N THR A 299 6.69 -29.61 5.94
CA THR A 299 6.65 -28.31 6.62
C THR A 299 6.12 -28.48 8.03
N SER A 300 6.78 -27.85 9.00
CA SER A 300 6.34 -27.96 10.39
C SER A 300 5.02 -27.19 10.59
N VAL A 301 4.07 -27.77 11.34
CA VAL A 301 2.77 -27.13 11.66
C VAL A 301 2.97 -25.76 12.30
N ARG A 302 4.08 -25.58 13.02
CA ARG A 302 4.45 -24.30 13.64
C ARG A 302 4.76 -23.23 12.60
N GLU A 303 5.46 -23.56 11.51
CA GLU A 303 5.73 -22.62 10.41
C GLU A 303 4.43 -22.17 9.73
N ILE A 304 3.48 -23.08 9.54
CA ILE A 304 2.17 -22.77 8.95
C ILE A 304 1.37 -21.84 9.86
N ALA A 305 1.32 -22.13 11.16
CA ALA A 305 0.67 -21.26 12.14
C ALA A 305 1.33 -19.87 12.24
N GLU A 306 2.66 -19.80 12.13
CA GLU A 306 3.41 -18.55 12.06
C GLU A 306 3.11 -17.77 10.77
N GLY A 307 2.99 -18.45 9.63
CA GLY A 307 2.56 -17.87 8.37
C GLY A 307 1.17 -17.22 8.47
N TYR A 308 0.21 -17.92 9.11
CA TYR A 308 -1.14 -17.40 9.35
C TYR A 308 -1.11 -16.12 10.20
N TRP A 309 -0.31 -16.11 11.26
CA TRP A 309 -0.12 -14.94 12.10
C TRP A 309 0.55 -13.78 11.36
N ALA A 310 1.60 -14.05 10.58
CA ALA A 310 2.36 -13.04 9.84
C ALA A 310 1.48 -12.35 8.78
N ILE A 311 0.72 -13.12 8.01
CA ILE A 311 -0.18 -12.58 6.99
C ILE A 311 -1.32 -11.78 7.62
N THR A 312 -1.91 -12.27 8.70
CA THR A 312 -2.97 -11.55 9.42
C THR A 312 -2.44 -10.23 9.99
N MET A 313 -1.23 -10.22 10.54
CA MET A 313 -0.58 -9.02 11.05
C MET A 313 -0.31 -8.01 9.93
N MET A 314 0.31 -8.46 8.83
CA MET A 314 0.64 -7.60 7.69
C MET A 314 -0.64 -7.01 7.06
N ALA A 315 -1.65 -7.84 6.80
CA ALA A 315 -2.93 -7.40 6.26
C ALA A 315 -3.63 -6.41 7.20
N SER A 316 -3.57 -6.62 8.52
CA SER A 316 -4.12 -5.69 9.52
C SER A 316 -3.41 -4.35 9.50
N PHE A 317 -2.07 -4.33 9.40
CA PHE A 317 -1.31 -3.08 9.35
C PHE A 317 -1.57 -2.29 8.07
N VAL A 318 -1.62 -2.95 6.91
CA VAL A 318 -1.97 -2.26 5.66
C VAL A 318 -3.44 -1.79 5.68
N ALA A 319 -4.35 -2.60 6.21
CA ALA A 319 -5.76 -2.22 6.41
C ALA A 319 -5.91 -0.97 7.28
N SER A 320 -5.11 -0.85 8.35
CA SER A 320 -5.16 0.29 9.25
C SER A 320 -4.88 1.63 8.54
N ILE A 321 -3.93 1.65 7.61
CA ILE A 321 -3.57 2.82 6.80
C ILE A 321 -4.69 3.16 5.82
N LEU A 322 -5.25 2.15 5.13
CA LEU A 322 -6.37 2.34 4.21
C LEU A 322 -7.60 2.88 4.93
N VAL A 323 -7.96 2.29 6.08
CA VAL A 323 -9.06 2.75 6.92
C VAL A 323 -8.84 4.19 7.35
N ALA A 324 -7.64 4.55 7.80
CA ALA A 324 -7.33 5.91 8.18
C ALA A 324 -7.49 6.90 7.02
N PHE A 325 -7.03 6.54 5.82
CA PHE A 325 -7.19 7.35 4.62
C PHE A 325 -8.67 7.56 4.25
N LEU A 326 -9.47 6.48 4.28
CA LEU A 326 -10.90 6.53 3.96
C LEU A 326 -11.70 7.32 4.99
N LEU A 327 -11.37 7.19 6.29
CA LEU A 327 -11.95 8.02 7.35
C LEU A 327 -11.52 9.49 7.22
N GLY A 328 -10.29 9.75 6.76
CA GLY A 328 -9.79 11.08 6.45
C GLY A 328 -10.58 11.78 5.36
N ASP A 329 -10.78 11.08 4.24
CA ASP A 329 -11.60 11.55 3.12
C ASP A 329 -13.08 11.71 3.50
N GLY A 330 -13.54 10.92 4.47
CA GLY A 330 -14.89 10.98 5.02
C GLY A 330 -15.27 12.30 5.68
N ILE A 331 -14.32 13.02 6.27
CA ILE A 331 -14.60 14.28 6.99
C ILE A 331 -14.45 15.52 6.11
N CYS A 332 -13.64 15.44 5.06
CA CYS A 332 -13.30 16.58 4.23
C CYS A 332 -14.15 16.62 2.94
N ASN A 333 -14.37 17.82 2.40
CA ASN A 333 -14.90 17.98 1.04
C ASN A 333 -13.87 17.53 -0.02
N LYS A 334 -14.33 17.30 -1.25
CA LYS A 334 -13.46 16.98 -2.40
C LYS A 334 -12.36 18.04 -2.52
N GLY A 335 -11.11 17.61 -2.60
CA GLY A 335 -9.94 18.50 -2.61
C GLY A 335 -9.41 18.89 -1.23
N ARG A 336 -10.04 18.42 -0.14
CA ARG A 336 -9.62 18.65 1.26
C ARG A 336 -9.42 20.13 1.58
N THR A 337 -10.28 20.99 1.06
CA THR A 337 -10.22 22.42 1.38
C THR A 337 -10.80 22.69 2.77
N GLU A 338 -11.93 22.06 3.08
CA GLU A 338 -12.73 22.29 4.28
C GLU A 338 -13.40 21.00 4.77
N MET A 339 -13.86 21.01 6.03
CA MET A 339 -14.73 19.99 6.58
C MET A 339 -16.08 19.95 5.83
N LYS A 340 -16.71 18.77 5.72
CA LYS A 340 -18.03 18.66 5.09
C LYS A 340 -19.06 19.54 5.81
N CYS A 341 -19.87 20.26 5.03
CA CYS A 341 -20.83 21.26 5.52
C CYS A 341 -21.75 20.75 6.64
N PHE A 342 -22.26 19.52 6.51
CA PHE A 342 -23.14 18.92 7.54
C PHE A 342 -22.44 18.63 8.88
N LEU A 343 -21.11 18.47 8.89
CA LEU A 343 -20.31 18.32 10.11
C LEU A 343 -19.91 19.68 10.68
N ALA A 344 -19.57 20.64 9.83
CA ALA A 344 -19.15 21.98 10.23
C ALA A 344 -20.29 22.75 10.92
N ILE A 345 -21.49 22.74 10.32
CA ILE A 345 -22.68 23.49 10.76
C ILE A 345 -23.51 22.68 11.78
N ALA A 346 -23.05 21.48 12.19
CA ALA A 346 -23.77 20.67 13.16
C ALA A 346 -24.04 21.48 14.45
N PRO A 347 -25.28 21.56 14.96
CA PRO A 347 -25.61 22.34 16.16
C PRO A 347 -25.23 21.58 17.44
N LEU A 348 -23.96 21.19 17.54
CA LEU A 348 -23.36 20.48 18.66
C LEU A 348 -22.07 21.18 19.09
N PRO A 349 -21.75 21.19 20.40
CA PRO A 349 -20.45 21.63 20.87
C PRO A 349 -19.36 20.69 20.37
N ASP A 350 -18.14 21.21 20.18
CA ASP A 350 -16.98 20.45 19.68
C ASP A 350 -16.73 19.17 20.48
N GLN A 351 -16.91 19.23 21.81
CA GLN A 351 -16.69 18.09 22.68
C GLN A 351 -17.63 16.92 22.37
N ASP A 352 -18.91 17.20 22.12
CA ASP A 352 -19.90 16.18 21.75
C ASP A 352 -19.62 15.64 20.36
N LEU A 353 -19.35 16.53 19.40
CA LEU A 353 -19.03 16.15 18.02
C LEU A 353 -17.80 15.22 18.00
N ASN A 354 -16.73 15.61 18.68
CA ASN A 354 -15.50 14.84 18.79
C ASN A 354 -15.76 13.47 19.39
N THR A 355 -16.57 13.38 20.44
CA THR A 355 -16.92 12.10 21.09
C THR A 355 -17.68 11.18 20.13
N LEU A 356 -18.63 11.71 19.36
CA LEU A 356 -19.41 10.93 18.40
C LEU A 356 -18.55 10.42 17.23
N LEU A 357 -17.71 11.29 16.65
CA LEU A 357 -16.82 10.94 15.55
C LEU A 357 -15.74 9.95 15.99
N PHE A 358 -15.14 10.16 17.17
CA PHE A 358 -14.17 9.25 17.76
C PHE A 358 -14.77 7.87 18.04
N ARG A 359 -15.99 7.79 18.58
CA ARG A 359 -16.68 6.51 18.79
C ARG A 359 -16.92 5.76 17.47
N ASN A 360 -17.32 6.47 16.43
CA ASN A 360 -17.51 5.89 15.10
C ASN A 360 -16.18 5.39 14.49
N MET A 361 -15.08 6.13 14.69
CA MET A 361 -13.74 5.70 14.31
C MET A 361 -13.32 4.43 15.06
N VAL A 362 -13.45 4.38 16.39
CA VAL A 362 -13.17 3.17 17.18
C VAL A 362 -14.01 1.99 16.70
N LYS A 363 -15.32 2.21 16.49
CA LYS A 363 -16.22 1.19 15.95
C LYS A 363 -15.74 0.69 14.57
N SER A 364 -15.29 1.57 13.69
CA SER A 364 -14.76 1.18 12.38
C SER A 364 -13.48 0.37 12.48
N SER A 365 -12.55 0.74 13.37
CA SER A 365 -11.32 -0.02 13.61
C SER A 365 -11.62 -1.43 14.12
N VAL A 366 -12.50 -1.54 15.13
CA VAL A 366 -12.88 -2.83 15.73
C VAL A 366 -13.58 -3.72 14.70
N LEU A 367 -14.53 -3.18 13.94
CA LEU A 367 -15.24 -3.98 12.93
C LEU A 367 -14.33 -4.40 11.76
N THR A 368 -13.36 -3.57 11.38
CA THR A 368 -12.36 -3.94 10.36
C THR A 368 -11.52 -5.12 10.85
N LEU A 369 -10.95 -5.02 12.05
CA LEU A 369 -10.19 -6.11 12.66
C LEU A 369 -11.04 -7.37 12.82
N ALA A 370 -12.29 -7.22 13.28
CA ALA A 370 -13.21 -8.35 13.43
C ALA A 370 -13.41 -9.07 12.10
N MET A 371 -13.59 -8.37 10.97
CA MET A 371 -13.73 -9.01 9.66
C MET A 371 -12.45 -9.72 9.20
N ILE A 372 -11.28 -9.14 9.46
CA ILE A 372 -9.99 -9.78 9.15
C ILE A 372 -9.81 -11.07 9.96
N PHE A 373 -10.05 -11.03 11.27
CA PHE A 373 -10.00 -12.23 12.10
C PHE A 373 -11.08 -13.25 11.72
N SER A 374 -12.28 -12.79 11.35
CA SER A 374 -13.35 -13.68 10.85
C SER A 374 -12.90 -14.46 9.61
N ALA A 375 -12.15 -13.81 8.71
CA ALA A 375 -11.59 -14.46 7.53
C ALA A 375 -10.51 -15.50 7.88
N LEU A 376 -9.65 -15.21 8.87
CA LEU A 376 -8.71 -16.19 9.41
C LEU A 376 -9.43 -17.41 10.00
N PHE A 377 -10.46 -17.20 10.82
CA PHE A 377 -11.27 -18.29 11.38
C PHE A 377 -12.03 -19.07 10.31
N LEU A 378 -12.52 -18.38 9.27
CA LEU A 378 -13.15 -19.03 8.12
C LEU A 378 -12.14 -19.90 7.36
N SER A 379 -10.91 -19.40 7.16
CA SER A 379 -9.84 -20.18 6.55
C SER A 379 -9.56 -21.44 7.35
N LEU A 380 -9.50 -21.35 8.68
CA LEU A 380 -9.33 -22.51 9.55
C LEU A 380 -10.48 -23.50 9.35
N GLY A 381 -11.74 -23.04 9.36
CA GLY A 381 -12.90 -23.89 9.14
C GLY A 381 -12.93 -24.56 7.76
N ILE A 382 -12.47 -23.89 6.71
CA ILE A 382 -12.37 -24.48 5.36
C ILE A 382 -11.25 -25.52 5.33
N THR A 383 -10.08 -25.23 5.92
CA THR A 383 -8.98 -26.21 5.96
C THR A 383 -9.36 -27.46 6.73
N THR A 384 -10.14 -27.36 7.80
CA THR A 384 -10.60 -28.53 8.55
C THR A 384 -11.66 -29.33 7.81
N LEU A 385 -12.52 -28.66 7.04
CA LEU A 385 -13.46 -29.33 6.14
C LEU A 385 -12.75 -30.12 5.04
N LEU A 386 -11.64 -29.59 4.50
CA LEU A 386 -10.90 -30.23 3.41
C LEU A 386 -9.98 -31.36 3.89
N TRP A 387 -9.33 -31.20 5.05
CA TRP A 387 -8.25 -32.09 5.50
C TRP A 387 -8.57 -32.88 6.77
N GLY A 388 -9.79 -32.73 7.31
CA GLY A 388 -10.28 -33.47 8.47
C GLY A 388 -10.14 -32.74 9.82
N PRO A 389 -10.81 -33.25 10.86
CA PRO A 389 -10.88 -32.62 12.16
C PRO A 389 -9.56 -32.68 12.95
N GLU A 390 -8.68 -33.63 12.64
CA GLU A 390 -7.38 -33.77 13.29
C GLU A 390 -6.50 -32.53 13.02
N VAL A 391 -6.55 -32.01 11.79
CA VAL A 391 -5.86 -30.77 11.39
C VAL A 391 -6.33 -29.57 12.23
N LEU A 392 -7.60 -29.56 12.68
CA LEU A 392 -8.09 -28.49 13.56
C LEU A 392 -7.34 -28.50 14.87
N ASN A 393 -7.21 -29.65 15.52
CA ASN A 393 -6.56 -29.76 16.82
C ASN A 393 -5.08 -29.38 16.72
N PHE A 394 -4.38 -29.85 15.68
CA PHE A 394 -2.99 -29.52 15.44
C PHE A 394 -2.77 -28.03 15.12
N MET A 395 -3.62 -27.42 14.30
CA MET A 395 -3.56 -25.99 13.98
C MET A 395 -3.99 -25.11 15.17
N TRP A 396 -4.96 -25.58 15.96
CA TRP A 396 -5.42 -24.90 17.15
C TRP A 396 -4.34 -24.86 18.22
N GLU A 397 -3.64 -25.97 18.45
CA GLU A 397 -2.45 -26.00 19.31
C GLU A 397 -1.31 -25.15 18.74
N GLY A 398 -1.07 -25.14 17.42
CA GLY A 398 -0.06 -24.27 16.81
C GLY A 398 -0.37 -22.77 16.96
N LEU A 399 -1.64 -22.39 16.86
CA LEU A 399 -2.08 -20.98 16.94
C LEU A 399 -2.29 -20.50 18.39
N PHE A 400 -2.77 -21.37 19.29
CA PHE A 400 -3.23 -21.04 20.63
C PHE A 400 -2.55 -21.83 21.77
N GLY A 401 -1.73 -22.83 21.46
CA GLY A 401 -1.15 -23.76 22.45
C GLY A 401 0.06 -23.25 23.24
N GLY A 402 0.44 -21.98 23.13
CA GLY A 402 1.58 -21.40 23.85
C GLY A 402 1.22 -20.13 24.62
N SER A 403 1.90 -19.81 25.72
CA SER A 403 1.61 -18.64 26.58
C SER A 403 1.64 -17.27 25.87
N GLN A 404 2.09 -17.21 24.61
CA GLN A 404 2.25 -16.00 23.81
C GLN A 404 1.09 -15.71 22.84
N TYR A 405 0.06 -16.56 22.71
CA TYR A 405 -1.04 -16.30 21.75
C TYR A 405 -1.76 -14.98 22.03
N LEU A 406 -2.03 -14.69 23.32
CA LEU A 406 -2.72 -13.47 23.74
C LEU A 406 -1.88 -12.23 23.42
N LEU A 407 -0.55 -12.33 23.57
CA LEU A 407 0.37 -11.27 23.18
C LEU A 407 0.29 -10.98 21.67
N ARG A 408 0.17 -12.00 20.82
CA ARG A 408 0.05 -11.83 19.36
C ARG A 408 -1.24 -11.09 18.98
N PHE A 409 -2.39 -11.45 19.57
CA PHE A 409 -3.64 -10.72 19.37
C PHE A 409 -3.54 -9.26 19.82
N LEU A 410 -2.98 -9.03 21.01
CA LEU A 410 -2.76 -7.68 21.53
C LEU A 410 -1.83 -6.88 20.62
N LEU A 411 -0.76 -7.48 20.11
CA LEU A 411 0.19 -6.81 19.25
C LEU A 411 -0.44 -6.40 17.90
N ILE A 412 -1.25 -7.26 17.31
CA ILE A 412 -2.01 -6.91 16.09
C ILE A 412 -3.02 -5.80 16.38
N GLY A 413 -3.78 -5.91 17.48
CA GLY A 413 -4.78 -4.91 17.85
C GLY A 413 -4.18 -3.55 18.19
N ILE A 414 -3.13 -3.52 19.00
CA ILE A 414 -2.39 -2.31 19.38
C ILE A 414 -1.68 -1.72 18.17
N GLY A 415 -1.02 -2.55 17.35
CA GLY A 415 -0.35 -2.09 16.13
C GLY A 415 -1.33 -1.47 15.14
N PHE A 416 -2.49 -2.11 14.92
CA PHE A 416 -3.57 -1.55 14.11
C PHE A 416 -4.03 -0.21 14.68
N TRP A 417 -4.26 -0.12 15.99
CA TRP A 417 -4.69 1.12 16.64
C TRP A 417 -3.68 2.24 16.47
N VAL A 418 -2.40 1.97 16.75
CA VAL A 418 -1.31 2.94 16.63
C VAL A 418 -1.26 3.50 15.21
N LEU A 419 -1.27 2.64 14.20
CA LEU A 419 -1.21 3.08 12.80
C LEU A 419 -2.47 3.83 12.39
N ALA A 420 -3.66 3.26 12.59
CA ALA A 420 -4.91 3.87 12.18
C ALA A 420 -5.16 5.21 12.89
N ALA A 421 -5.00 5.25 14.21
CA ALA A 421 -5.40 6.41 15.01
C ALA A 421 -4.46 7.62 14.84
N ASN A 422 -3.16 7.39 14.71
CA ASN A 422 -2.21 8.45 14.41
C ASN A 422 -2.34 8.93 12.95
N ALA A 423 -2.60 8.04 11.99
CA ALA A 423 -2.88 8.46 10.62
C ALA A 423 -4.19 9.26 10.51
N VAL A 424 -5.25 8.83 11.22
CA VAL A 424 -6.52 9.56 11.31
C VAL A 424 -6.31 10.95 11.91
N SER A 425 -5.52 11.09 12.97
CA SER A 425 -5.29 12.39 13.61
C SER A 425 -4.65 13.39 12.63
N VAL A 426 -3.74 12.92 11.77
CA VAL A 426 -3.13 13.73 10.71
C VAL A 426 -4.13 14.02 9.60
N PHE A 427 -4.87 13.04 9.11
CA PHE A 427 -5.82 13.25 8.01
C PHE A 427 -7.01 14.13 8.38
N TRP A 428 -7.49 14.06 9.63
CA TRP A 428 -8.62 14.86 10.11
C TRP A 428 -8.30 16.35 10.27
N THR A 429 -7.02 16.74 10.20
CA THR A 429 -6.63 18.16 10.12
C THR A 429 -7.11 18.83 8.82
N GLY A 430 -7.38 18.05 7.77
CA GLY A 430 -7.88 18.54 6.49
C GLY A 430 -6.85 19.30 5.63
N ARG A 431 -5.60 19.53 6.08
CA ARG A 431 -4.63 20.36 5.32
C ARG A 431 -3.63 19.49 4.56
N THR A 432 -3.74 19.47 3.23
CA THR A 432 -2.87 18.67 2.34
C THR A 432 -1.39 18.95 2.53
N TRP A 433 -0.99 20.22 2.66
CA TRP A 433 0.42 20.57 2.91
C TRP A 433 0.91 19.99 4.24
N PHE A 434 0.13 20.09 5.33
CA PHE A 434 0.51 19.53 6.62
C PHE A 434 0.66 18.00 6.56
N ILE A 435 -0.29 17.32 5.91
CA ILE A 435 -0.23 15.87 5.67
C ILE A 435 1.06 15.52 4.91
N ASN A 436 1.34 16.22 3.80
CA ASN A 436 2.53 15.98 2.99
C ASN A 436 3.82 16.27 3.75
N THR A 437 3.85 17.29 4.61
CA THR A 437 5.01 17.59 5.46
C THR A 437 5.22 16.49 6.50
N VAL A 438 4.19 16.02 7.20
CA VAL A 438 4.31 14.95 8.20
C VAL A 438 4.78 13.66 7.55
N VAL A 439 4.18 13.29 6.41
CA VAL A 439 4.60 12.11 5.63
C VAL A 439 6.03 12.27 5.13
N GLY A 440 6.37 13.43 4.54
CA GLY A 440 7.69 13.72 4.02
C GLY A 440 8.79 13.74 5.08
N VAL A 441 8.53 14.32 6.25
CA VAL A 441 9.46 14.31 7.40
C VAL A 441 9.61 12.91 7.97
N GLY A 442 8.53 12.12 8.04
CA GLY A 442 8.59 10.72 8.49
C GLY A 442 9.44 9.85 7.56
N PHE A 443 9.16 9.88 6.25
CA PHE A 443 9.93 9.13 5.27
C PHE A 443 11.37 9.64 5.13
N GLY A 444 11.55 10.95 5.02
CA GLY A 444 12.87 11.57 4.91
C GLY A 444 13.73 11.33 6.15
N GLY A 445 13.14 11.43 7.35
CA GLY A 445 13.80 11.12 8.61
C GLY A 445 14.19 9.64 8.74
N PHE A 446 13.33 8.72 8.29
CA PHE A 446 13.65 7.29 8.25
C PHE A 446 14.80 6.98 7.29
N ILE A 447 14.78 7.54 6.06
CA ILE A 447 15.87 7.38 5.09
C ILE A 447 17.18 7.92 5.67
N LEU A 448 17.14 9.12 6.27
CA LEU A 448 18.31 9.73 6.90
C LEU A 448 18.85 8.86 8.04
N TYR A 449 17.97 8.28 8.87
CA TYR A 449 18.37 7.34 9.91
C TYR A 449 19.05 6.09 9.33
N VAL A 450 18.44 5.43 8.33
CA VAL A 450 18.99 4.22 7.70
C VAL A 450 20.33 4.50 7.03
N VAL A 451 20.46 5.59 6.28
CA VAL A 451 21.72 5.98 5.63
C VAL A 451 22.79 6.28 6.67
N THR A 452 22.46 7.05 7.71
CA THR A 452 23.43 7.40 8.77
C THR A 452 23.87 6.17 9.54
N PHE A 453 22.95 5.29 9.92
CA PHE A 453 23.25 4.03 10.60
C PHE A 453 24.20 3.15 9.77
N ASN A 454 23.92 2.99 8.47
CA ASN A 454 24.75 2.17 7.59
C ASN A 454 26.13 2.79 7.32
N LEU A 455 26.22 4.11 7.12
CA LEU A 455 27.50 4.81 6.94
C LEU A 455 28.37 4.72 8.20
N LEU A 456 27.78 4.94 9.38
CA LEU A 456 28.48 4.80 10.64
C LEU A 456 28.94 3.35 10.89
N GLY A 457 28.10 2.36 10.53
CA GLY A 457 28.47 0.95 10.59
C GLY A 457 29.61 0.58 9.63
N ALA A 458 29.72 1.26 8.48
CA ALA A 458 30.78 1.03 7.49
C ALA A 458 32.11 1.66 7.91
N PHE A 459 32.12 2.96 8.21
CA PHE A 459 33.34 3.74 8.43
C PHE A 459 33.85 3.70 9.86
N PHE A 460 32.97 3.45 10.82
CA PHE A 460 33.26 3.61 12.25
C PHE A 460 32.81 2.38 13.06
N ARG A 461 32.92 1.19 12.47
CA ARG A 461 32.49 -0.08 13.05
C ARG A 461 33.12 -0.30 14.43
N GLY A 462 32.28 -0.48 15.45
CA GLY A 462 32.72 -0.69 16.83
C GLY A 462 33.22 0.56 17.56
N SER A 463 33.20 1.73 16.92
CA SER A 463 33.53 2.98 17.61
C SER A 463 32.41 3.40 18.55
N TRP A 464 32.78 3.94 19.71
CA TRP A 464 31.85 4.55 20.65
C TRP A 464 31.11 5.76 20.04
N VAL A 465 31.78 6.51 19.15
CA VAL A 465 31.21 7.69 18.48
C VAL A 465 30.02 7.32 17.59
N ALA A 466 30.12 6.23 16.83
CA ALA A 466 29.01 5.73 16.00
C ALA A 466 27.80 5.35 16.86
N ALA A 467 28.02 4.63 17.96
CA ALA A 467 26.96 4.26 18.90
C ALA A 467 26.32 5.48 19.56
N ALA A 468 27.12 6.49 19.91
CA ALA A 468 26.65 7.75 20.48
C ALA A 468 25.80 8.54 19.49
N ILE A 469 26.21 8.67 18.23
CA ILE A 469 25.44 9.39 17.20
C ILE A 469 24.07 8.72 16.98
N VAL A 470 24.03 7.40 16.80
CA VAL A 470 22.76 6.66 16.63
C VAL A 470 21.87 6.83 17.86
N SER A 471 22.44 6.76 19.05
CA SER A 471 21.72 6.95 20.31
C SER A 471 21.16 8.37 20.43
N MET A 472 21.93 9.40 20.07
CA MET A 472 21.49 10.79 20.07
C MET A 472 20.37 11.06 19.06
N MET A 473 20.43 10.43 17.87
CA MET A 473 19.35 10.53 16.88
C MET A 473 18.05 9.91 17.42
N LEU A 474 18.13 8.73 18.04
CA LEU A 474 16.96 8.08 18.65
C LEU A 474 16.42 8.90 19.83
N LEU A 475 17.29 9.46 20.67
CA LEU A 475 16.90 10.33 21.77
C LEU A 475 16.22 11.62 21.27
N ALA A 476 16.72 12.22 20.19
CA ALA A 476 16.09 13.38 19.56
C ALA A 476 14.68 13.05 19.07
N VAL A 477 14.51 11.94 18.35
CA VAL A 477 13.18 11.46 17.91
C VAL A 477 12.25 11.19 19.11
N TYR A 478 12.76 10.52 20.15
CA TYR A 478 12.03 10.28 21.39
C TYR A 478 11.56 11.58 22.04
N SER A 479 12.45 12.57 22.19
CA SER A 479 12.14 13.86 22.80
C SER A 479 11.06 14.62 22.02
N LEU A 480 11.08 14.55 20.69
CA LEU A 480 10.07 15.17 19.84
C LEU A 480 8.71 14.49 19.99
N ILE A 481 8.67 13.16 20.03
CA ILE A 481 7.41 12.41 20.19
C ILE A 481 6.81 12.66 21.57
N VAL A 482 7.60 12.52 22.65
CA VAL A 482 7.11 12.70 24.02
C VAL A 482 6.77 14.16 24.30
N GLY A 483 7.61 15.11 23.89
CA GLY A 483 7.35 16.54 24.00
C GLY A 483 6.10 16.96 23.22
N GLY A 484 5.94 16.46 21.99
CA GLY A 484 4.74 16.63 21.18
C GLY A 484 3.48 16.05 21.84
N THR A 485 3.60 14.88 22.47
CA THR A 485 2.51 14.24 23.21
C THR A 485 2.07 15.10 24.38
N PHE A 486 3.02 15.56 25.20
CA PHE A 486 2.72 16.38 26.38
C PHE A 486 2.08 17.71 26.00
N THR A 487 2.61 18.38 24.97
CA THR A 487 2.04 19.63 24.47
C THR A 487 0.63 19.43 23.90
N ALA A 488 0.37 18.34 23.18
CA ALA A 488 -0.97 18.00 22.68
C ALA A 488 -1.97 17.82 23.84
N TYR A 489 -1.61 17.07 24.88
CA TYR A 489 -2.48 16.87 26.05
C TYR A 489 -2.72 18.18 26.82
N LEU A 490 -1.69 19.01 26.98
CA LEU A 490 -1.80 20.31 27.64
C LEU A 490 -2.78 21.23 26.89
N ILE A 491 -2.66 21.31 25.57
CA ILE A 491 -3.55 22.14 24.74
C ILE A 491 -4.97 21.57 24.73
N ALA A 492 -5.13 20.24 24.61
CA ALA A 492 -6.44 19.59 24.63
C ALA A 492 -7.16 19.79 25.98
N TRP A 493 -6.42 19.79 27.09
CA TRP A 493 -6.95 20.13 28.41
C TRP A 493 -7.35 21.60 28.52
N ARG A 494 -6.49 22.53 28.09
CA ARG A 494 -6.79 23.98 28.07
C ARG A 494 -8.03 24.31 27.25
N LYS A 495 -8.26 23.59 26.14
CA LYS A 495 -9.46 23.72 25.30
C LYS A 495 -10.66 22.90 25.79
N ALA A 496 -10.58 22.29 26.98
CA ALA A 496 -11.62 21.46 27.58
C ALA A 496 -12.10 20.25 26.73
N PHE A 497 -11.30 19.79 25.78
CA PHE A 497 -11.60 18.56 25.02
C PHE A 497 -11.37 17.29 25.84
N ILE A 498 -10.45 17.36 26.82
CA ILE A 498 -10.11 16.26 27.71
C ILE A 498 -10.17 16.76 29.16
N SER A 499 -10.73 15.95 30.05
CA SER A 499 -10.73 16.23 31.48
C SER A 499 -9.35 15.93 32.10
N TRP A 500 -8.98 16.70 33.13
CA TRP A 500 -7.74 16.48 33.88
C TRP A 500 -7.56 15.02 34.31
N LYS A 501 -8.65 14.38 34.79
CA LYS A 501 -8.65 12.96 35.18
C LYS A 501 -8.19 12.03 34.05
N LYS A 502 -8.64 12.25 32.81
CA LYS A 502 -8.25 11.45 31.64
C LYS A 502 -6.81 11.71 31.22
N ALA A 503 -6.33 12.94 31.33
CA ALA A 503 -4.94 13.29 31.05
C ALA A 503 -3.97 12.62 32.05
N VAL A 504 -4.30 12.68 33.35
CA VAL A 504 -3.52 12.00 34.40
C VAL A 504 -3.54 10.48 34.22
N MET A 505 -4.70 9.90 33.88
CA MET A 505 -4.80 8.46 33.62
C MET A 505 -3.92 8.04 32.42
N ALA A 506 -3.90 8.82 31.34
CA ALA A 506 -3.01 8.54 30.20
C ALA A 506 -1.53 8.61 30.60
N LEU A 507 -1.15 9.60 31.42
CA LEU A 507 0.21 9.71 31.95
C LEU A 507 0.59 8.49 32.82
N LEU A 508 -0.31 8.06 33.71
CA LEU A 508 -0.09 6.88 34.56
C LEU A 508 0.08 5.59 33.72
N ILE A 509 -0.72 5.42 32.67
CA ILE A 509 -0.60 4.28 31.74
C ILE A 509 0.74 4.32 30.99
N TRP A 510 1.17 5.50 30.54
CA TRP A 510 2.45 5.64 29.85
C TRP A 510 3.63 5.34 30.78
N CYS A 511 3.60 5.87 32.02
CA CYS A 511 4.62 5.62 33.03
C CYS A 511 4.68 4.14 33.44
N SER A 512 3.54 3.46 33.58
CA SER A 512 3.52 2.04 33.93
C SER A 512 4.08 1.17 32.81
N LEU A 513 3.75 1.45 31.55
CA LEU A 513 4.37 0.79 30.39
C LEU A 513 5.88 1.05 30.34
N GLY A 514 6.31 2.30 30.59
CA GLY A 514 7.72 2.65 30.71
C GLY A 514 8.44 1.84 31.78
N ALA A 515 7.84 1.72 32.97
CA ALA A 515 8.41 0.92 34.06
C ALA A 515 8.53 -0.57 33.69
N ILE A 516 7.52 -1.14 33.03
CA ILE A 516 7.57 -2.53 32.52
C ILE A 516 8.74 -2.70 31.53
N PHE A 517 8.92 -1.76 30.60
CA PHE A 517 10.04 -1.81 29.64
C PHE A 517 11.39 -1.68 30.34
N SER A 518 11.52 -0.80 31.34
CA SER A 518 12.75 -0.68 32.12
C SER A 518 13.07 -1.96 32.89
N VAL A 519 12.07 -2.56 33.56
CA VAL A 519 12.26 -3.81 34.32
C VAL A 519 12.64 -4.96 33.39
N THR A 520 11.98 -5.09 32.23
CA THR A 520 12.31 -6.13 31.25
C THR A 520 13.71 -5.95 30.68
N LEU A 521 14.12 -4.73 30.36
CA LEU A 521 15.47 -4.42 29.87
C LEU A 521 16.55 -4.73 30.92
N LEU A 522 16.31 -4.35 32.18
CA LEU A 522 17.23 -4.62 33.29
C LEU A 522 17.33 -6.12 33.60
N ASN A 523 16.22 -6.86 33.53
CA ASN A 523 16.21 -8.31 33.73
C ASN A 523 16.95 -9.04 32.59
N GLU A 524 16.80 -8.57 31.35
CA GLU A 524 17.53 -9.11 30.21
C GLU A 524 19.03 -8.83 30.31
N ALA A 525 19.41 -7.62 30.72
CA ALA A 525 20.80 -7.25 31.00
C ALA A 525 21.40 -8.13 32.11
N ALA A 526 20.66 -8.34 33.20
CA ALA A 526 21.09 -9.19 34.31
C ALA A 526 21.27 -10.66 33.90
N ARG A 527 20.42 -11.19 33.01
CA ARG A 527 20.52 -12.57 32.50
C ARG A 527 21.63 -12.77 31.47
N SER A 528 21.84 -11.78 30.61
CA SER A 528 22.83 -11.84 29.53
C SER A 528 24.23 -11.41 29.97
N GLY A 529 24.38 -10.78 31.14
CA GLY A 529 25.65 -10.21 31.61
C GLY A 529 26.11 -8.99 30.79
N LEU A 530 25.25 -8.46 29.92
CA LEU A 530 25.52 -7.32 29.04
C LEU A 530 24.94 -6.03 29.64
N GLU A 531 25.51 -4.89 29.25
CA GLU A 531 24.94 -3.60 29.63
C GLU A 531 23.52 -3.39 29.06
N PRO A 532 22.61 -2.75 29.83
CA PRO A 532 21.26 -2.48 29.37
C PRO A 532 21.27 -1.54 28.17
N ARG A 533 20.68 -1.99 27.06
CA ARG A 533 20.56 -1.22 25.81
C ARG A 533 19.46 -0.16 25.94
N TRP A 534 19.75 0.95 26.58
CA TRP A 534 18.81 2.06 26.81
C TRP A 534 18.17 2.63 25.54
N SER A 535 18.83 2.46 24.38
CA SER A 535 18.23 2.80 23.08
C SER A 535 16.92 2.07 22.80
N MET A 536 16.76 0.83 23.26
CA MET A 536 15.52 0.07 23.14
C MET A 536 14.42 0.66 24.02
N PHE A 537 14.75 1.14 25.22
CA PHE A 537 13.78 1.80 26.09
C PHE A 537 13.18 3.04 25.41
N TRP A 538 14.00 3.88 24.76
CA TRP A 538 13.50 5.06 24.04
C TRP A 538 12.53 4.68 22.92
N ILE A 539 12.83 3.63 22.15
CA ILE A 539 11.97 3.15 21.06
C ILE A 539 10.63 2.65 21.63
N TYR A 540 10.65 1.74 22.61
CA TYR A 540 9.41 1.18 23.16
C TYR A 540 8.56 2.21 23.91
N SER A 541 9.20 3.15 24.61
CA SER A 541 8.52 4.26 25.29
C SER A 541 7.92 5.28 24.29
N ALA A 542 8.57 5.53 23.14
CA ALA A 542 7.98 6.31 22.06
C ALA A 542 6.77 5.60 21.43
N ILE A 543 6.87 4.29 21.19
CA ILE A 543 5.77 3.48 20.65
C ILE A 543 4.57 3.48 21.60
N SER A 544 4.80 3.37 22.91
CA SER A 544 3.71 3.44 23.90
C SER A 544 3.06 4.84 23.94
N ALA A 545 3.83 5.91 23.70
CA ALA A 545 3.26 7.25 23.56
C ALA A 545 2.28 7.30 22.37
N PHE A 546 2.61 6.68 21.23
CA PHE A 546 1.70 6.64 20.06
C PHE A 546 0.39 5.90 20.31
N VAL A 547 0.30 5.01 21.30
CA VAL A 547 -0.98 4.41 21.70
C VAL A 547 -1.93 5.46 22.28
N LEU A 548 -1.37 6.46 22.97
CA LEU A 548 -2.11 7.44 23.77
C LEU A 548 -2.28 8.80 23.06
N VAL A 549 -1.30 9.23 22.27
CA VAL A 549 -1.33 10.48 21.48
C VAL A 549 -2.67 10.75 20.79
N PRO A 550 -3.30 9.77 20.10
CA PRO A 550 -4.55 9.99 19.36
C PRO A 550 -5.69 10.53 20.21
N PHE A 551 -5.74 10.20 21.51
CA PHE A 551 -6.80 10.68 22.40
C PHE A 551 -6.79 12.20 22.52
N ALA A 552 -5.63 12.85 22.45
CA ALA A 552 -5.46 14.31 22.47
C ALA A 552 -5.44 14.93 21.08
N THR A 553 -4.74 14.31 20.12
CA THR A 553 -4.55 14.92 18.80
C THR A 553 -5.81 14.85 17.93
N ILE A 554 -6.66 13.83 18.06
CA ILE A 554 -7.89 13.73 17.27
C ILE A 554 -8.90 14.86 17.59
N PRO A 555 -9.25 15.14 18.87
CA PRO A 555 -10.11 16.28 19.19
C PRO A 555 -9.54 17.62 18.74
N LEU A 556 -8.22 17.81 18.83
CA LEU A 556 -7.54 19.01 18.36
C LEU A 556 -7.62 19.17 16.84
N ALA A 557 -7.40 18.09 16.09
CA ALA A 557 -7.49 18.08 14.64
C ALA A 557 -8.91 18.40 14.15
N LEU A 558 -9.93 17.80 14.78
CA LEU A 558 -11.33 18.05 14.44
C LEU A 558 -11.76 19.48 14.73
N SER A 559 -11.43 20.01 15.91
CA SER A 559 -11.76 21.41 16.24
C SER A 559 -11.05 22.37 15.30
N TRP A 560 -9.77 22.11 14.97
CA TRP A 560 -9.04 22.91 14.00
C TRP A 560 -9.71 22.92 12.61
N ASN A 561 -10.13 21.76 12.12
CA ASN A 561 -10.74 21.63 10.80
C ASN A 561 -12.17 22.22 10.76
N ARG A 562 -12.90 22.20 11.87
CA ARG A 562 -14.24 22.75 11.98
C ARG A 562 -14.28 24.28 11.97
N HIS A 563 -13.32 24.93 12.63
CA HIS A 563 -13.28 26.39 12.78
C HIS A 563 -12.37 27.09 11.75
N ARG A 564 -11.97 26.35 10.72
CA ARG A 564 -11.31 26.88 9.54
C ARG A 564 -12.38 27.32 8.55
#